data_AF-A0A6C0AQ87-F1
#
_entry.id   AF-A0A6C0AQ87-F1
#
_cell.length_a   1.000
_cell.length_b   1.000
_cell.length_c   1.000
_cell.angle_alpha   90.00
_cell.angle_beta   90.00
_cell.angle_gamma   90.00
#
_symmetry.space_group_name_H-M   'P 1'
#
loop_
_entity.id
_entity.type
_entity.pdbx_description
1 polymer ?
#
loop_
_entity_poly.entity_id
_entity_poly.type
_entity_poly.pdbx_seq_one_letter_code
_entity_poly.pdbx_strand_id
1 'polypeptide(L)'
;MEPFHLFIASCYEAKDIQIPRIIDNISAVNIPSNYVHIIVGGCPKYETEYKNGIEIISVTYRCFEFTPLIYIIKNPDIIMFEFAFFAHDTVTFGKNFYNTIQSDIHKMKMGNFKTMKIENREMSMNIGIYSKEIILKNKNPLLELELNTNDKDELMKMKHKLVNYEDFILSQGNMNTGDASHNIKCKLVGKEGTVSNGSIRHYQRIDLIKYQSNNSTIQSIDICIIPNLF
;
A
#
# COMPACT_ATOMS: atom_id res chain seq x y z
N MET A 1 -22.36 2.32 8.56
CA MET A 1 -21.51 1.36 7.83
C MET A 1 -20.37 0.95 8.75
N GLU A 2 -19.99 -0.32 8.75
CA GLU A 2 -18.87 -0.79 9.58
C GLU A 2 -17.53 -0.24 9.05
N PRO A 3 -16.61 0.17 9.93
CA PRO A 3 -15.27 0.58 9.53
C PRO A 3 -14.52 -0.57 8.83
N PHE A 4 -13.52 -0.22 8.01
CA PHE A 4 -12.66 -1.19 7.34
C PHE A 4 -11.19 -0.97 7.71
N HIS A 5 -10.41 -2.04 7.60
CA HIS A 5 -8.97 -2.02 7.87
C HIS A 5 -8.19 -1.48 6.67
N LEU A 6 -7.22 -0.61 6.95
CA LEU A 6 -6.27 -0.06 6.00
C LEU A 6 -4.89 -0.64 6.28
N PHE A 7 -4.34 -1.39 5.33
CA PHE A 7 -2.98 -1.93 5.38
C PHE A 7 -2.05 -1.11 4.50
N ILE A 8 -0.92 -0.68 5.05
CA ILE A 8 0.08 0.13 4.36
C ILE A 8 1.41 -0.62 4.37
N ALA A 9 1.90 -0.97 3.19
CA ALA A 9 3.22 -1.58 3.03
C ALA A 9 4.32 -0.51 3.10
N SER A 10 5.35 -0.76 3.90
CA SER A 10 6.56 0.07 3.98
C SER A 10 7.82 -0.80 4.06
N CYS A 11 8.98 -0.18 3.90
CA CYS A 11 10.29 -0.82 3.98
C CYS A 11 11.14 -0.20 5.09
N TYR A 12 12.01 -1.00 5.71
CA TYR A 12 12.92 -0.58 6.77
C TYR A 12 13.71 0.69 6.42
N GLU A 13 14.19 0.81 5.18
CA GLU A 13 14.97 1.94 4.69
C GLU A 13 14.16 3.24 4.62
N ALA A 14 12.85 3.14 4.44
CA ALA A 14 11.97 4.29 4.32
C ALA A 14 11.28 4.68 5.63
N LYS A 15 11.44 3.86 6.69
CA LYS A 15 10.58 3.94 7.87
C LYS A 15 10.62 5.32 8.55
N ASP A 16 11.82 5.90 8.68
CA ASP A 16 12.05 7.14 9.44
C ASP A 16 11.52 8.39 8.70
N ILE A 17 11.11 8.23 7.45
CA ILE A 17 10.64 9.31 6.60
C ILE A 17 9.17 9.11 6.24
N GLN A 18 8.80 7.91 5.77
CA GLN A 18 7.44 7.64 5.31
C GLN A 18 6.46 7.45 6.44
N ILE A 19 6.86 6.78 7.52
CA ILE A 19 5.92 6.46 8.60
C ILE A 19 5.44 7.72 9.32
N PRO A 20 6.31 8.68 9.71
CA PRO A 20 5.83 9.96 10.25
C PRO A 20 4.89 10.68 9.27
N ARG A 21 5.26 10.75 7.98
CA ARG A 21 4.47 11.44 6.95
C ARG A 21 3.08 10.84 6.78
N ILE A 22 2.97 9.52 6.68
CA ILE A 22 1.68 8.86 6.47
C ILE A 22 0.79 8.97 7.72
N ILE A 23 1.39 8.91 8.92
CA ILE A 23 0.67 9.14 10.18
C ILE A 23 0.08 10.55 10.25
N ASP A 24 0.87 11.56 9.87
CA ASP A 24 0.41 12.95 9.83
C ASP A 24 -0.74 13.12 8.82
N ASN A 25 -0.61 12.50 7.64
CA ASN A 25 -1.67 12.51 6.63
C ASN A 25 -2.95 11.82 7.12
N ILE A 26 -2.86 10.63 7.70
CA ILE A 26 -3.99 9.89 8.28
C ILE A 26 -4.70 10.72 9.35
N SER A 27 -3.92 11.33 10.25
CA SER A 27 -4.43 12.17 11.33
C SER A 27 -5.16 13.41 10.79
N ALA A 28 -4.75 13.92 9.63
CA ALA A 28 -5.37 15.09 8.99
C ALA A 28 -6.66 14.77 8.22
N VAL A 29 -6.96 13.50 7.90
CA VAL A 29 -8.04 13.12 6.96
C VAL A 29 -9.12 12.19 7.53
N ASN A 30 -9.36 12.22 8.84
CA ASN A 30 -10.46 11.50 9.53
C ASN A 30 -10.50 9.99 9.25
N ILE A 31 -9.37 9.36 8.92
CA ILE A 31 -9.27 7.91 8.87
C ILE A 31 -9.18 7.39 10.33
N PRO A 32 -10.03 6.45 10.75
CA PRO A 32 -9.98 5.87 12.09
C PRO A 32 -8.64 5.17 12.35
N SER A 33 -7.79 5.76 13.18
CA SER A 33 -6.41 5.32 13.43
C SER A 33 -6.31 3.86 13.89
N ASN A 34 -7.27 3.40 14.70
CA ASN A 34 -7.31 2.04 15.24
C ASN A 34 -7.65 0.96 14.19
N TYR A 35 -7.96 1.36 12.95
CA TYR A 35 -8.15 0.47 11.80
C TYR A 35 -7.01 0.59 10.79
N VAL A 36 -5.92 1.29 11.13
CA VAL A 36 -4.74 1.42 10.26
C VAL A 36 -3.60 0.58 10.77
N HIS A 37 -3.02 -0.21 9.87
CA HIS A 37 -1.90 -1.10 10.12
C HIS A 37 -0.78 -0.79 9.11
N ILE A 38 0.36 -0.37 9.61
CA ILE A 38 1.56 -0.12 8.82
C ILE A 38 2.49 -1.32 9.01
N ILE A 39 2.76 -2.07 7.93
CA ILE A 39 3.63 -3.25 7.99
C ILE A 39 4.98 -2.88 7.36
N VAL A 40 6.04 -2.86 8.16
CA VAL A 40 7.40 -2.46 7.75
C VAL A 40 8.28 -3.69 7.55
N GLY A 41 8.58 -4.01 6.30
CA GLY A 41 9.38 -5.19 5.95
C GLY A 41 10.89 -4.96 5.97
N GLY A 42 11.65 -5.99 6.34
CA GLY A 42 13.12 -6.03 6.32
C GLY A 42 13.79 -5.48 7.58
N CYS A 43 13.05 -5.42 8.69
CA CYS A 43 13.54 -4.89 9.96
C CYS A 43 14.50 -5.88 10.65
N PRO A 44 15.44 -5.41 11.49
CA PRO A 44 16.36 -6.29 12.22
C PRO A 44 15.67 -7.29 13.17
N LYS A 45 14.48 -6.95 13.66
CA LYS A 45 13.69 -7.77 14.59
C LYS A 45 12.20 -7.54 14.36
N TYR A 46 11.39 -8.50 14.82
CA TYR A 46 9.94 -8.34 14.90
C TYR A 46 9.60 -7.44 16.10
N GLU A 47 8.78 -6.41 15.87
CA GLU A 47 8.26 -5.55 16.92
C GLU A 47 6.93 -4.94 16.49
N THR A 48 6.07 -4.65 17.47
CA THR A 48 4.82 -3.91 17.26
C THR A 48 4.85 -2.71 18.17
N GLU A 49 4.56 -1.53 17.61
CA GLU A 49 4.39 -0.29 18.35
C GLU A 49 3.11 0.43 17.93
N TYR A 50 2.64 1.36 18.76
CA TYR A 50 1.47 2.18 18.48
C TYR A 50 1.84 3.65 18.52
N LYS A 51 1.45 4.39 17.48
CA LYS A 51 1.65 5.84 17.40
C LYS A 51 0.37 6.52 16.96
N ASN A 52 -0.17 7.43 17.78
CA ASN A 52 -1.47 8.07 17.56
C ASN A 52 -2.61 7.06 17.29
N GLY A 53 -2.58 5.90 17.95
CA GLY A 53 -3.55 4.82 17.76
C GLY A 53 -3.38 3.99 16.48
N ILE A 54 -2.39 4.30 15.63
CA ILE A 54 -2.03 3.52 14.45
C ILE A 54 -1.06 2.41 14.86
N GLU A 55 -1.32 1.20 14.40
CA GLU A 55 -0.45 0.04 14.65
C GLU A 55 0.68 -0.01 13.62
N ILE A 56 1.92 -0.12 14.09
CA ILE A 56 3.11 -0.25 13.27
C ILE A 56 3.76 -1.59 13.59
N ILE A 57 3.86 -2.46 12.60
CA ILE A 57 4.37 -3.82 12.74
C ILE A 57 5.62 -3.97 11.91
N SER A 58 6.76 -4.05 12.58
CA SER A 58 8.05 -4.35 11.99
C SER A 58 8.20 -5.86 11.84
N VAL A 59 8.54 -6.33 10.65
CA VAL A 59 8.79 -7.74 10.34
C VAL A 59 10.17 -7.93 9.72
N THR A 60 10.80 -9.07 9.99
CA THR A 60 12.16 -9.37 9.53
C THR A 60 12.23 -9.75 8.05
N TYR A 61 11.14 -10.27 7.52
CA TYR A 61 11.00 -10.60 6.10
C TYR A 61 10.50 -9.40 5.31
N ARG A 62 10.56 -9.48 3.98
CA ARG A 62 9.99 -8.46 3.11
C ARG A 62 9.59 -8.99 1.75
N CYS A 63 8.60 -8.34 1.15
CA CYS A 63 8.20 -8.53 -0.23
C CYS A 63 7.51 -7.27 -0.76
N PHE A 64 8.17 -6.11 -0.59
CA PHE A 64 7.65 -4.80 -0.99
C PHE A 64 6.15 -4.63 -0.65
N GLU A 65 5.31 -4.39 -1.66
CA GLU A 65 3.86 -4.23 -1.53
C GLU A 65 3.08 -5.47 -1.05
N PHE A 66 3.65 -6.67 -1.18
CA PHE A 66 3.04 -7.91 -0.69
C PHE A 66 3.33 -8.19 0.80
N THR A 67 4.20 -7.41 1.45
CA THR A 67 4.57 -7.62 2.86
C THR A 67 3.35 -7.71 3.80
N PRO A 68 2.34 -6.82 3.71
CA PRO A 68 1.14 -6.94 4.54
C PRO A 68 0.33 -8.22 4.27
N LEU A 69 0.28 -8.68 3.02
CA LEU A 69 -0.45 -9.89 2.64
C LEU A 69 0.21 -11.14 3.24
N ILE A 70 1.54 -11.22 3.20
CA ILE A 70 2.32 -12.27 3.86
C ILE A 70 2.11 -12.22 5.38
N TYR A 71 2.07 -11.02 5.97
CA TYR A 71 1.78 -10.87 7.40
C TYR A 71 0.43 -11.47 7.79
N ILE A 72 -0.63 -11.17 7.03
CA ILE A 72 -1.98 -11.72 7.27
C ILE A 72 -1.98 -13.25 7.15
N ILE A 73 -1.26 -13.82 6.18
CA ILE A 73 -1.16 -15.27 6.00
C ILE A 73 -0.49 -15.96 7.20
N LYS A 74 0.57 -15.34 7.73
CA LYS A 74 1.30 -15.85 8.90
C LYS A 74 0.50 -15.67 10.20
N ASN A 75 -0.40 -14.70 10.23
CA ASN A 75 -1.14 -14.28 11.42
C ASN A 75 -2.65 -14.14 11.14
N PRO A 76 -3.32 -15.21 10.69
CA PRO A 76 -4.70 -15.12 10.21
C PRO A 76 -5.69 -14.70 11.30
N ASP A 77 -5.38 -14.91 12.58
CA ASP A 77 -6.31 -14.66 13.67
C ASP A 77 -6.04 -13.34 14.43
N ILE A 78 -4.96 -12.61 14.08
CA ILE A 78 -4.60 -11.36 14.80
C ILE A 78 -5.52 -10.21 14.39
N ILE A 79 -5.77 -10.03 13.09
CA ILE A 79 -6.61 -8.93 12.58
C ILE A 79 -7.82 -9.51 11.87
N MET A 80 -9.00 -9.26 12.44
CA MET A 80 -10.27 -9.76 11.93
C MET A 80 -10.90 -8.78 10.96
N PHE A 81 -10.93 -9.15 9.68
CA PHE A 81 -11.59 -8.37 8.63
C PHE A 81 -12.13 -9.31 7.54
N GLU A 82 -13.19 -8.87 6.88
CA GLU A 82 -13.69 -9.52 5.66
C GLU A 82 -13.05 -8.91 4.42
N PHE A 83 -13.00 -7.58 4.35
CA PHE A 83 -12.35 -6.80 3.32
C PHE A 83 -11.47 -5.72 3.96
N ALA A 84 -10.35 -5.44 3.30
CA ALA A 84 -9.45 -4.37 3.69
C ALA A 84 -8.89 -3.67 2.45
N PHE A 85 -8.48 -2.41 2.63
CA PHE A 85 -7.79 -1.65 1.60
C PHE A 85 -6.28 -1.78 1.80
N PHE A 86 -5.55 -1.98 0.72
CA PHE A 86 -4.11 -2.12 0.71
C PHE A 86 -3.50 -0.98 -0.10
N ALA A 87 -2.50 -0.34 0.50
CA ALA A 87 -1.79 0.78 -0.08
C ALA A 87 -0.29 0.70 0.25
N HIS A 88 0.46 1.66 -0.29
CA HIS A 88 1.88 1.80 -0.03
C HIS A 88 2.10 3.02 0.83
N ASP A 89 3.24 3.06 1.50
CA ASP A 89 3.69 4.21 2.28
C ASP A 89 4.01 5.46 1.44
N THR A 90 3.96 5.40 0.11
CA THR A 90 4.13 6.55 -0.80
C THR A 90 2.81 7.11 -1.34
N VAL A 91 1.72 7.02 -0.58
CA VAL A 91 0.43 7.63 -0.94
C VAL A 91 0.09 8.84 -0.05
N THR A 92 -0.83 9.67 -0.52
CA THR A 92 -1.52 10.68 0.28
C THR A 92 -3.01 10.42 0.15
N PHE A 93 -3.66 10.17 1.27
CA PHE A 93 -5.11 10.05 1.38
C PHE A 93 -5.71 11.45 1.50
N GLY A 94 -6.79 11.71 0.76
CA GLY A 94 -7.60 12.91 0.89
C GLY A 94 -8.80 12.68 1.81
N LYS A 95 -9.56 13.77 2.05
CA LYS A 95 -10.63 13.81 3.06
C LYS A 95 -11.82 12.89 2.72
N ASN A 96 -12.02 12.58 1.44
CA ASN A 96 -13.13 11.75 0.99
C ASN A 96 -12.76 10.26 0.87
N PHE A 97 -11.47 9.92 0.97
CA PHE A 97 -10.97 8.57 0.71
C PHE A 97 -11.71 7.50 1.51
N TYR A 98 -11.76 7.66 2.84
CA TYR A 98 -12.27 6.61 3.72
C TYR A 98 -13.76 6.31 3.44
N ASN A 99 -14.57 7.36 3.29
CA ASN A 99 -16.00 7.22 3.01
C ASN A 99 -16.25 6.58 1.64
N THR A 100 -15.46 6.95 0.63
CA THR A 100 -15.56 6.36 -0.72
C THR A 100 -15.24 4.87 -0.70
N ILE A 101 -14.13 4.47 -0.07
CA ILE A 101 -13.75 3.05 0.02
C ILE A 101 -14.76 2.24 0.84
N GLN A 102 -15.30 2.82 1.91
CA GLN A 102 -16.33 2.16 2.70
C GLN A 102 -17.59 1.86 1.87
N SER A 103 -17.99 2.80 0.99
CA SER A 103 -19.07 2.57 0.04
C SER A 103 -18.73 1.47 -0.98
N ASP A 104 -17.50 1.41 -1.46
CA ASP A 104 -17.06 0.38 -2.40
C ASP A 104 -17.07 -1.02 -1.78
N ILE A 105 -16.58 -1.16 -0.55
CA ILE A 105 -16.63 -2.42 0.19
C ILE A 105 -18.07 -2.90 0.33
N HIS A 106 -19.02 -2.00 0.62
CA HIS A 106 -20.43 -2.36 0.70
C HIS A 106 -20.95 -2.91 -0.64
N LYS A 107 -20.61 -2.27 -1.77
CA LYS A 107 -20.97 -2.75 -3.12
C LYS A 107 -20.32 -4.10 -3.43
N MET A 108 -19.07 -4.30 -3.03
CA MET A 108 -18.37 -5.58 -3.20
C MET A 108 -19.08 -6.72 -2.48
N LYS A 109 -19.49 -6.49 -1.23
CA LYS A 109 -20.27 -7.47 -0.43
C LYS A 109 -21.57 -7.84 -1.13
N MET A 110 -22.34 -6.84 -1.60
CA MET A 110 -23.60 -7.08 -2.32
C MET A 110 -23.40 -7.83 -3.65
N GLY A 111 -22.31 -7.54 -4.36
CA GLY A 111 -21.97 -8.16 -5.64
C GLY A 111 -21.19 -9.47 -5.53
N ASN A 112 -20.88 -9.94 -4.32
CA ASN A 112 -20.01 -11.10 -4.05
C ASN A 112 -18.64 -11.01 -4.75
N PHE A 113 -18.09 -9.81 -4.86
CA PHE A 113 -16.74 -9.60 -5.39
C PHE A 113 -15.69 -9.84 -4.30
N LYS A 114 -14.55 -10.40 -4.66
CA LYS A 114 -13.45 -10.77 -3.74
C LYS A 114 -12.29 -9.78 -3.78
N THR A 115 -12.18 -9.02 -4.86
CA THR A 115 -11.16 -7.98 -5.04
C THR A 115 -11.75 -6.76 -5.75
N MET A 116 -11.11 -5.61 -5.58
CA MET A 116 -11.34 -4.42 -6.40
C MET A 116 -10.02 -3.74 -6.71
N LYS A 117 -9.71 -3.62 -8.00
CA LYS A 117 -8.69 -2.70 -8.50
C LYS A 117 -9.21 -1.26 -8.48
N ILE A 118 -8.34 -0.31 -8.16
CA ILE A 118 -8.69 1.12 -8.18
C ILE A 118 -8.71 1.69 -9.61
N GLU A 119 -7.89 1.14 -10.51
CA GLU A 119 -7.82 1.53 -11.93
C GLU A 119 -7.56 0.28 -12.78
N ASN A 120 -7.98 0.32 -14.05
CA ASN A 120 -7.80 -0.81 -14.98
C ASN A 120 -6.92 -0.49 -16.18
N ARG A 121 -6.66 0.78 -16.44
CA ARG A 121 -5.83 1.19 -17.58
C ARG A 121 -4.34 1.00 -17.30
N GLU A 122 -4.00 1.03 -16.02
CA GLU A 122 -2.66 0.92 -15.50
C GLU A 122 -2.58 -0.24 -14.52
N MET A 123 -1.39 -0.77 -14.32
CA MET A 123 -1.15 -1.77 -13.29
C MET A 123 -1.46 -1.15 -11.91
N SER A 124 -2.13 -1.90 -11.04
CA SER A 124 -2.64 -1.34 -9.78
C SER A 124 -1.56 -1.10 -8.74
N MET A 125 -0.36 -1.67 -8.95
CA MET A 125 0.71 -1.78 -7.95
C MET A 125 0.28 -2.52 -6.70
N ASN A 126 -0.73 -3.37 -6.74
CA ASN A 126 -1.34 -3.98 -5.56
C ASN A 126 -2.02 -2.97 -4.62
N ILE A 127 -2.41 -1.80 -5.15
CA ILE A 127 -3.29 -0.85 -4.45
C ILE A 127 -4.74 -1.21 -4.79
N GLY A 128 -5.52 -1.56 -3.77
CA GLY A 128 -6.88 -2.01 -3.98
C GLY A 128 -7.54 -2.61 -2.75
N ILE A 129 -8.74 -3.13 -2.94
CA ILE A 129 -9.49 -3.83 -1.89
C ILE A 129 -9.33 -5.33 -2.09
N TYR A 130 -9.03 -6.04 -1.01
CA TYR A 130 -8.88 -7.48 -1.00
C TYR A 130 -9.77 -8.07 0.08
N SER A 131 -10.47 -9.15 -0.25
CA SER A 131 -11.09 -10.00 0.77
C SER A 131 -10.01 -10.79 1.51
N LYS A 132 -10.21 -11.06 2.81
CA LYS A 132 -9.31 -11.95 3.55
C LYS A 132 -9.28 -13.36 2.94
N GLU A 133 -10.42 -13.83 2.45
CA GLU A 133 -10.55 -15.12 1.76
C GLU A 133 -9.59 -15.25 0.57
N ILE A 134 -9.54 -14.26 -0.34
CA ILE A 134 -8.67 -14.36 -1.52
C ILE A 134 -7.19 -14.33 -1.15
N ILE A 135 -6.83 -13.59 -0.09
CA ILE A 135 -5.46 -13.56 0.43
C ILE A 135 -5.06 -14.96 0.92
N LEU A 136 -5.89 -15.57 1.76
CA LEU A 136 -5.64 -16.91 2.31
C LEU A 136 -5.65 -18.00 1.23
N LYS A 137 -6.51 -17.88 0.21
CA LYS A 137 -6.51 -18.79 -0.96
C LYS A 137 -5.19 -18.77 -1.71
N ASN A 138 -4.50 -17.62 -1.75
CA ASN A 138 -3.20 -17.44 -2.40
C ASN A 138 -2.02 -17.59 -1.42
N LYS A 139 -2.19 -18.32 -0.32
CA LYS A 139 -1.17 -18.51 0.73
C LYS A 139 0.19 -18.98 0.19
N ASN A 140 0.22 -20.11 -0.51
CA ASN A 140 1.47 -20.70 -0.98
C ASN A 140 2.24 -19.77 -1.93
N PRO A 141 1.64 -19.25 -3.03
CA PRO A 141 2.36 -18.37 -3.93
C PRO A 141 2.82 -17.07 -3.24
N LEU A 142 2.09 -16.54 -2.25
CA LEU A 142 2.52 -15.35 -1.50
C LEU A 142 3.72 -15.64 -0.60
N LEU A 143 3.75 -16.78 0.09
CA LEU A 143 4.87 -17.17 0.95
C LEU A 143 6.15 -17.44 0.14
N GLU A 144 6.04 -17.92 -1.10
CA GLU A 144 7.18 -18.13 -2.00
C GLU A 144 7.85 -16.82 -2.48
N LEU A 145 7.17 -15.68 -2.33
CA LEU A 145 7.73 -14.37 -2.67
C LEU A 145 8.49 -13.73 -1.51
N GLU A 146 8.49 -14.35 -0.33
CA GLU A 146 9.15 -13.83 0.86
C GLU A 146 10.67 -13.78 0.70
N LEU A 147 11.26 -12.64 1.06
CA LEU A 147 12.70 -12.50 1.19
C LEU A 147 13.12 -12.27 2.65
N ASN A 148 14.20 -12.93 3.04
CA ASN A 148 14.86 -12.79 4.34
C ASN A 148 16.26 -12.18 4.16
N THR A 149 16.35 -11.15 3.32
CA THR A 149 17.60 -10.50 2.91
C THR A 149 17.36 -9.01 2.72
N ASN A 150 18.40 -8.21 3.00
CA ASN A 150 18.48 -6.80 2.64
C ASN A 150 19.53 -6.55 1.54
N ASP A 151 20.00 -7.63 0.89
CA ASP A 151 20.89 -7.51 -0.25
C ASP A 151 20.21 -6.79 -1.41
N LYS A 152 20.87 -5.75 -1.93
CA LYS A 152 20.31 -4.88 -2.96
C LYS A 152 20.03 -5.62 -4.26
N ASP A 153 20.90 -6.53 -4.68
CA ASP A 153 20.77 -7.21 -5.96
C ASP A 153 19.65 -8.25 -5.91
N GLU A 154 19.51 -8.97 -4.79
CA GLU A 154 18.38 -9.87 -4.55
C GLU A 154 17.04 -9.12 -4.51
N LEU A 155 17.00 -7.96 -3.84
CA LEU A 155 15.81 -7.11 -3.80
C LEU A 155 15.43 -6.60 -5.19
N MET A 156 16.41 -6.20 -6.01
CA MET A 156 16.14 -5.76 -7.38
C MET A 156 15.67 -6.91 -8.29
N LYS A 157 16.23 -8.11 -8.15
CA LYS A 157 15.76 -9.31 -8.86
C LYS A 157 14.31 -9.62 -8.49
N MET A 158 13.98 -9.59 -7.21
CA MET A 158 12.61 -9.82 -6.75
C MET A 158 11.67 -8.72 -7.26
N LYS A 159 12.06 -7.45 -7.17
CA LYS A 159 11.25 -6.34 -7.70
C LYS A 159 10.90 -6.54 -9.18
N HIS A 160 11.86 -6.96 -10.01
CA HIS A 160 11.58 -7.28 -11.41
C HIS A 160 10.66 -8.49 -11.58
N LYS A 161 10.82 -9.54 -10.74
CA LYS A 161 9.90 -10.68 -10.73
C LYS A 161 8.48 -10.24 -10.39
N LEU A 162 8.32 -9.37 -9.40
CA LEU A 162 7.03 -8.91 -8.90
C LEU A 162 6.21 -8.10 -9.92
N VAL A 163 6.86 -7.45 -10.90
CA VAL A 163 6.15 -6.82 -12.03
C VAL A 163 5.23 -7.82 -12.75
N ASN A 164 5.68 -9.07 -12.90
CA ASN A 164 4.86 -10.11 -13.54
C ASN A 164 3.78 -10.69 -12.61
N TYR A 165 3.89 -10.45 -11.31
CA TYR A 165 2.88 -10.81 -10.31
C TYR A 165 1.96 -9.62 -10.02
N GLU A 166 2.18 -8.46 -10.61
CA GLU A 166 1.33 -7.32 -10.39
C GLU A 166 -0.13 -7.69 -10.74
N ASP A 167 -1.03 -7.46 -9.79
CA ASP A 167 -2.45 -7.77 -9.91
C ASP A 167 -2.85 -9.26 -9.98
N PHE A 168 -1.93 -10.21 -9.72
CA PHE A 168 -2.27 -11.64 -9.84
C PHE A 168 -3.44 -12.06 -8.94
N ILE A 169 -3.58 -11.42 -7.78
CA ILE A 169 -4.73 -11.59 -6.88
C ILE A 169 -5.89 -10.71 -7.31
N LEU A 170 -5.62 -9.44 -7.62
CA LEU A 170 -6.63 -8.43 -7.97
C LEU A 170 -7.33 -8.68 -9.31
N SER A 171 -6.86 -9.63 -10.11
CA SER A 171 -7.56 -10.10 -11.31
C SER A 171 -8.65 -11.15 -10.99
N GLN A 172 -8.69 -11.70 -9.77
CA GLN A 172 -9.58 -12.79 -9.38
C GLN A 172 -10.84 -12.26 -8.68
N GLY A 173 -12.02 -12.49 -9.27
CA GLY A 173 -13.31 -12.08 -8.67
C GLY A 173 -13.40 -10.56 -8.46
N ASN A 174 -12.94 -9.80 -9.46
CA ASN A 174 -12.69 -8.36 -9.36
C ASN A 174 -13.92 -7.52 -9.69
N MET A 175 -14.27 -6.58 -8.80
CA MET A 175 -15.14 -5.45 -9.12
C MET A 175 -14.33 -4.36 -9.82
N ASN A 176 -14.96 -3.67 -10.77
CA ASN A 176 -14.34 -2.62 -11.53
C ASN A 176 -15.23 -1.37 -11.51
N THR A 177 -14.66 -0.22 -11.14
CA THR A 177 -15.35 1.08 -11.10
C THR A 177 -15.21 1.90 -12.38
N GLY A 178 -14.33 1.48 -13.30
CA GLY A 178 -14.08 2.15 -14.58
C GLY A 178 -13.16 3.36 -14.50
N ASP A 179 -12.52 3.62 -13.35
CA ASP A 179 -11.74 4.83 -13.14
C ASP A 179 -10.41 4.82 -13.89
N ALA A 180 -9.97 6.04 -14.19
CA ALA A 180 -8.65 6.33 -14.71
C ALA A 180 -7.96 7.29 -13.74
N SER A 181 -6.68 7.05 -13.46
CA SER A 181 -5.85 8.02 -12.76
C SER A 181 -5.38 9.11 -13.72
N HIS A 182 -5.16 10.30 -13.18
CA HIS A 182 -4.42 11.33 -13.88
C HIS A 182 -2.93 11.19 -13.53
N ASN A 183 -2.13 10.85 -14.55
CA ASN A 183 -0.68 10.74 -14.43
C ASN A 183 0.00 12.09 -14.74
N ILE A 184 0.70 12.65 -13.75
CA ILE A 184 1.42 13.92 -13.86
C ILE A 184 2.92 13.65 -13.70
N LYS A 185 3.69 13.87 -14.77
CA LYS A 185 5.16 13.82 -14.70
C LYS A 185 5.67 14.97 -13.86
N CYS A 186 6.57 14.70 -12.93
CA CYS A 186 7.11 15.72 -12.03
C CYS A 186 8.56 15.41 -11.63
N LYS A 187 9.17 16.38 -10.95
CA LYS A 187 10.42 16.16 -10.22
C LYS A 187 10.09 15.92 -8.76
N LEU A 188 10.67 14.86 -8.24
CA LEU A 188 10.61 14.44 -6.86
C LEU A 188 11.90 14.89 -6.17
N VAL A 189 11.81 15.53 -5.00
CA VAL A 189 12.96 16.05 -4.26
C VAL A 189 13.03 15.33 -2.92
N GLY A 190 14.13 14.65 -2.65
CA GLY A 190 14.32 13.93 -1.40
C GLY A 190 14.77 14.79 -0.22
N LYS A 191 14.90 14.18 0.96
CA LYS A 191 15.15 14.87 2.23
C LYS A 191 16.50 15.57 2.25
N GLU A 192 17.46 15.02 1.52
CA GLU A 192 18.82 15.58 1.32
C GLU A 192 18.92 16.46 0.07
N GLY A 193 17.79 16.83 -0.55
CA GLY A 193 17.75 17.65 -1.77
C GLY A 193 17.97 16.88 -3.07
N THR A 194 18.12 15.54 -3.01
CA THR A 194 18.28 14.68 -4.19
C THR A 194 17.07 14.80 -5.13
N VAL A 195 17.29 15.20 -6.37
CA VAL A 195 16.21 15.36 -7.36
C VAL A 195 16.12 14.13 -8.27
N SER A 196 14.91 13.60 -8.43
CA SER A 196 14.60 12.47 -9.31
C SER A 196 13.44 12.80 -10.22
N ASN A 197 13.43 12.23 -11.43
CA ASN A 197 12.23 12.24 -12.26
C ASN A 197 11.24 11.20 -11.73
N GLY A 198 9.96 11.55 -11.71
CA GLY A 198 8.90 10.65 -11.29
C GLY A 198 7.55 11.01 -11.88
N SER A 199 6.53 10.37 -11.35
CA SER A 199 5.12 10.62 -11.65
C SER A 199 4.29 10.66 -10.38
N ILE A 200 3.23 11.44 -10.45
CA ILE A 200 2.13 11.43 -9.50
C ILE A 200 0.96 10.78 -10.22
N ARG A 201 0.37 9.75 -9.61
CA ARG A 201 -0.93 9.21 -10.03
C ARG A 201 -2.00 9.75 -9.10
N HIS A 202 -2.97 10.48 -9.65
CA HIS A 202 -4.11 10.97 -8.88
C HIS A 202 -5.34 10.14 -9.22
N TYR A 203 -5.81 9.34 -8.25
CA TYR A 203 -7.05 8.58 -8.31
C TYR A 203 -8.20 9.47 -7.79
N GLN A 204 -8.72 10.33 -8.66
CA GLN A 204 -9.70 11.36 -8.29
C GLN A 204 -10.92 10.81 -7.54
N ARG A 205 -11.48 9.67 -7.99
CA ARG A 205 -12.69 9.09 -7.39
C ARG A 205 -12.51 8.77 -5.92
N ILE A 206 -11.39 8.15 -5.57
CA ILE A 206 -11.09 7.74 -4.19
C ILE A 206 -10.29 8.77 -3.43
N ASP A 207 -10.04 9.96 -4.00
CA ASP A 207 -9.28 11.03 -3.34
C ASP A 207 -7.93 10.50 -2.82
N LEU A 208 -7.18 9.80 -3.68
CA LEU A 208 -5.89 9.20 -3.36
C LEU A 208 -4.84 9.67 -4.35
N ILE A 209 -3.68 10.04 -3.84
CA ILE A 209 -2.49 10.37 -4.63
C ILE A 209 -1.41 9.34 -4.36
N LYS A 210 -0.78 8.83 -5.41
CA LYS A 210 0.38 7.93 -5.33
C LYS A 210 1.59 8.61 -5.97
N TYR A 211 2.69 8.66 -5.24
CA TYR A 211 3.96 9.14 -5.76
C TYR A 211 4.79 7.94 -6.26
N GLN A 212 5.42 8.10 -7.42
CA GLN A 212 6.24 7.08 -8.08
C GLN A 212 7.55 7.71 -8.54
N SER A 213 8.68 7.22 -8.03
CA SER A 213 10.00 7.61 -8.51
C SER A 213 10.48 6.66 -9.60
N ASN A 214 11.08 7.19 -10.66
CA ASN A 214 11.72 6.37 -11.70
C ASN A 214 13.12 5.89 -11.27
N ASN A 215 13.61 6.32 -10.11
CA ASN A 215 14.93 5.94 -9.63
C ASN A 215 14.86 4.68 -8.78
N SER A 216 15.53 3.62 -9.25
CA SER A 216 15.64 2.33 -8.57
C SER A 216 16.42 2.39 -7.25
N THR A 217 17.22 3.43 -7.01
CA THR A 217 17.94 3.63 -5.74
C THR A 217 17.14 4.40 -4.69
N ILE A 218 16.02 5.01 -5.08
CA ILE A 218 15.13 5.74 -4.17
C ILE A 218 14.03 4.76 -3.75
N GLN A 219 14.36 3.88 -2.81
CA GLN A 219 13.37 2.94 -2.22
C GLN A 219 12.43 3.67 -1.25
N SER A 220 12.88 4.76 -0.66
CA SER A 220 12.07 5.73 0.08
C SER A 220 11.83 6.93 -0.83
N ILE A 221 10.58 7.15 -1.28
CA ILE A 221 10.28 8.47 -1.84
C ILE A 221 10.29 9.44 -0.67
N ASP A 222 11.43 10.01 -0.35
CA ASP A 222 11.45 11.22 0.44
C ASP A 222 10.55 12.22 -0.32
N ILE A 223 9.28 12.36 0.08
CA ILE A 223 8.30 13.09 -0.72
C ILE A 223 8.57 14.58 -0.52
N CYS A 224 9.35 15.12 -1.45
CA CYS A 224 8.89 15.99 -2.52
C CYS A 224 8.09 17.19 -2.03
N ILE A 225 8.79 18.30 -1.88
CA ILE A 225 8.21 19.60 -2.16
C ILE A 225 7.75 19.55 -3.62
N ILE A 226 6.45 19.53 -3.86
CA ILE A 226 5.90 19.88 -5.18
C ILE A 226 5.59 21.37 -5.10
N PRO A 227 6.40 22.25 -5.72
CA PRO A 227 6.02 23.65 -5.82
C PRO A 227 4.71 23.69 -6.62
N ASN A 228 3.63 24.17 -6.00
CA ASN A 228 2.36 24.55 -6.65
C ASN A 228 1.34 23.44 -7.03
N LEU A 229 1.23 22.36 -6.27
CA LEU A 229 0.06 21.47 -6.35
C LEU A 229 -0.64 21.46 -4.99
N PHE A 230 -1.37 22.53 -4.71
CA PHE A 230 -2.56 22.73 -3.84
C PHE A 230 -2.68 24.21 -3.49
#